data_AF-A0A397UUT4-F1
#
_entry.id   AF-A0A397UUT4-F1
#
_cell.length_a   1.000
_cell.length_b   1.000
_cell.length_c   1.000
_cell.angle_alpha   90.00
_cell.angle_beta   90.00
_cell.angle_gamma   90.00
#
_symmetry.space_group_name_H-M   'P 1'
#
loop_
_entity.id
_entity.type
_entity.pdbx_description
1 polymer ?
#
loop_
_entity_poly.entity_id
_entity_poly.type
_entity_poly.pdbx_seq_one_letter_code
_entity_poly.pdbx_strand_id
1 'polypeptide(L)'
;MKNAQQWLDQNYPKEERNEVLIIEDETKTERLSGELSLDHFNKLIELDLSNNDIIKLDVSDCYDLEKLIVANNSLTKFLNHSRDIVDPKKLTYLNMMNNNIKEISLSYFCDFSSLKFLAIGTDDKEKIKDGFYNRFFGTLRPLINLVELEVLDISSTDISKGLRHLPNSLKEFYFESYRPEAKVKRIEEKLKPFGRNFKKYKEEKLKKISNKKLVENYELENQPEINNLLIVGRTGNGKSALANVLCGTNKFKESEKSISETRYFQDEIFMNKGKKYRVVDTIGVGDTRLSKNQVLLRIAEAVYTINEGITQVFFVVGRRFTKEETDTFELLKTVIFESNIVKHTTIIRTHFTNFRNTDKCKIDRQELIEENKFLAEIINSCKGIIHIDAPPMEVDCERRLRLNEEDRDASRNKLLNHLESFHGNYKPYLKTWDQLYLKVRNYIRIKHELENDLIKLVSPVEISNLKEKLVSPVEISKIKEKIGRLEEKVVRETEMEIQCAIEIPAFAKIQIFFKNRNGTCQII
;
A
#
# COMPACT_ATOMS: atom_id res chain seq x y z
N MET A 1 28.19 28.18 19.63
CA MET A 1 27.34 26.98 19.56
C MET A 1 27.50 26.26 20.88
N LYS A 2 26.39 26.06 21.59
CA LYS A 2 26.37 25.32 22.85
C LYS A 2 25.97 23.88 22.57
N ASN A 3 26.49 22.91 23.34
CA ASN A 3 26.02 21.53 23.23
C ASN A 3 24.57 21.44 23.73
N ALA A 4 23.68 20.88 22.93
CA ALA A 4 22.24 20.85 23.21
C ALA A 4 21.92 20.08 24.49
N GLN A 5 22.53 18.92 24.71
CA GLN A 5 22.31 18.13 25.92
C GLN A 5 22.81 18.85 27.17
N GLN A 6 24.00 19.45 27.12
CA GLN A 6 24.52 20.23 28.25
C GLN A 6 23.63 21.43 28.57
N TRP A 7 23.07 22.09 27.55
CA TRP A 7 22.09 23.15 27.76
C TRP A 7 20.83 22.62 28.44
N LEU A 8 20.30 21.48 28.01
CA LEU A 8 19.12 20.87 28.61
C LEU A 8 19.38 20.51 30.08
N ASP A 9 20.49 19.83 30.37
CA ASP A 9 20.84 19.38 31.73
C ASP A 9 21.09 20.57 32.69
N GLN A 10 21.56 21.71 32.18
CA GLN A 10 21.80 22.93 32.97
C GLN A 10 20.52 23.71 33.27
N ASN A 11 19.60 23.80 32.31
CA ASN A 11 18.36 24.57 32.47
C ASN A 11 17.22 23.74 33.09
N TYR A 12 17.26 22.42 32.90
CA TYR A 12 16.25 21.48 33.37
C TYR A 12 16.93 20.30 34.07
N PRO A 13 17.29 20.45 35.36
CA PRO A 13 17.80 19.36 36.19
C PRO A 13 16.83 18.18 36.18
N LYS A 14 17.35 16.95 36.23
CA LYS A 14 16.54 15.73 36.04
C LYS A 14 15.36 15.62 37.00
N GLU A 15 15.51 16.14 38.21
CA GLU A 15 14.51 16.13 39.27
C GLU A 15 13.29 17.00 38.95
N GLU A 16 13.44 17.98 38.06
CA GLU A 16 12.42 19.00 37.74
C GLU A 16 11.68 18.71 36.42
N ARG A 17 12.23 17.86 35.55
CA ARG A 17 11.75 17.62 34.18
C ARG A 17 10.31 17.13 34.07
N ASN A 18 9.85 16.36 35.06
CA ASN A 18 8.50 15.81 35.07
C ASN A 18 7.39 16.86 35.30
N GLU A 19 7.74 18.09 35.68
CA GLU A 19 6.79 19.20 35.82
C GLU A 19 6.86 20.18 34.65
N VAL A 20 7.80 19.99 33.73
CA VAL A 20 7.99 20.89 32.59
C VAL A 20 6.96 20.57 31.51
N LEU A 21 6.15 21.58 31.17
CA LEU A 21 5.10 21.48 30.15
C LEU A 21 5.54 22.04 28.80
N ILE A 22 6.47 23.01 28.80
CA ILE A 22 6.90 23.72 27.60
C ILE A 22 8.41 23.88 27.65
N ILE A 23 9.08 23.56 26.54
CA ILE A 23 10.47 23.93 26.30
C ILE A 23 10.50 24.77 25.03
N GLU A 24 10.97 25.99 25.18
CA GLU A 24 11.30 26.88 24.07
C GLU A 24 12.76 27.33 24.25
N ASP A 25 13.54 27.34 23.17
CA ASP A 25 14.85 27.98 23.19
C ASP A 25 14.69 29.51 23.19
N GLU A 26 14.33 30.06 24.35
CA GLU A 26 14.15 31.50 24.57
C GLU A 26 15.46 32.29 24.48
N THR A 27 16.62 31.61 24.50
CA THR A 27 17.90 32.28 24.71
C THR A 27 18.31 33.16 23.55
N LYS A 28 17.89 32.84 22.31
CA LYS A 28 18.16 33.55 21.03
C LYS A 28 19.58 34.07 20.78
N THR A 29 20.54 33.76 21.65
CA THR A 29 21.89 34.36 21.69
C THR A 29 22.96 33.35 21.31
N GLU A 30 22.75 32.05 21.54
CA GLU A 30 23.65 30.98 21.12
C GLU A 30 22.86 29.78 20.56
N ARG A 31 23.22 29.32 19.34
CA ARG A 31 22.63 28.11 18.74
C ARG A 31 23.04 26.84 19.50
N LEU A 32 22.07 25.98 19.77
CA LEU A 32 22.25 24.62 20.27
C LEU A 32 22.72 23.71 19.14
N SER A 33 23.61 22.76 19.45
CA SER A 33 24.20 21.85 18.46
C SER A 33 24.42 20.47 19.04
N GLY A 34 24.48 19.46 18.16
CA GLY A 34 24.72 18.07 18.55
C GLY A 34 23.45 17.23 18.72
N GLU A 35 23.55 16.15 19.49
CA GLU A 35 22.42 15.27 19.82
C GLU A 35 21.69 15.79 21.07
N LEU A 36 20.37 15.61 21.10
CA LEU A 36 19.53 15.97 22.24
C LEU A 36 18.57 14.83 22.58
N SER A 37 18.54 14.44 23.85
CA SER A 37 17.61 13.46 24.40
C SER A 37 16.78 14.10 25.51
N LEU A 38 15.46 14.08 25.36
CA LEU A 38 14.51 14.56 26.36
C LEU A 38 14.06 13.43 27.28
N ASP A 39 15.00 12.84 28.02
CA ASP A 39 14.68 11.83 29.03
C ASP A 39 13.96 12.46 30.23
N HIS A 40 12.92 11.78 30.73
CA HIS A 40 12.11 12.17 31.90
C HIS A 40 11.22 13.43 31.73
N PHE A 41 10.86 13.78 30.50
CA PHE A 41 9.93 14.89 30.18
C PHE A 41 8.50 14.39 29.91
N ASN A 42 7.94 13.66 30.86
CA ASN A 42 6.71 12.88 30.63
C ASN A 42 5.45 13.73 30.43
N LYS A 43 5.41 14.94 31.01
CA LYS A 43 4.29 15.90 30.90
C LYS A 43 4.52 17.00 29.85
N LEU A 44 5.58 16.91 29.05
CA LEU A 44 5.91 17.93 28.07
C LEU A 44 4.84 17.96 26.97
N ILE A 45 4.22 19.13 26.78
CA ILE A 45 3.14 19.38 25.82
C ILE A 45 3.70 20.05 24.56
N GLU A 46 4.65 20.97 24.71
CA GLU A 46 5.20 21.77 23.62
C GLU A 46 6.73 21.81 23.64
N LEU A 47 7.33 21.51 22.49
CA LEU A 47 8.77 21.58 22.28
C LEU A 47 9.07 22.42 21.04
N ASP A 48 9.68 23.59 21.23
CA ASP A 48 10.25 24.41 20.16
C ASP A 48 11.77 24.52 20.31
N LEU A 49 12.46 23.88 19.37
CA LEU A 49 13.91 23.92 19.23
C LEU A 49 14.30 24.46 17.85
N SER A 50 13.46 25.29 17.24
CA SER A 50 13.70 25.82 15.91
C SER A 50 14.94 26.71 15.84
N ASN A 51 15.55 26.80 14.65
CA ASN A 51 16.70 27.67 14.36
C ASN A 51 17.99 27.31 15.12
N ASN A 52 18.23 26.02 15.29
CA ASN A 52 19.41 25.45 15.94
C ASN A 52 20.20 24.55 14.97
N ASP A 53 21.27 23.94 15.45
CA ASP A 53 22.15 23.02 14.70
C ASP A 53 22.05 21.59 15.25
N ILE A 54 20.86 21.18 15.71
CA ILE A 54 20.60 19.84 16.25
C ILE A 54 20.64 18.81 15.11
N ILE A 55 21.41 17.74 15.30
CA ILE A 55 21.60 16.68 14.29
C ILE A 55 20.73 15.44 14.55
N LYS A 56 20.30 15.26 15.79
CA LYS A 56 19.49 14.12 16.24
C LYS A 56 18.70 14.52 17.48
N LEU A 57 17.43 14.12 17.51
CA LEU A 57 16.50 14.41 18.59
C LEU A 57 15.83 13.11 19.04
N ASP A 58 15.81 12.89 20.34
CA ASP A 58 15.05 11.82 21.00
C ASP A 58 13.99 12.43 21.93
N VAL A 59 12.72 12.14 21.64
CA VAL A 59 11.53 12.57 22.41
C VAL A 59 10.74 11.34 22.89
N SER A 60 11.40 10.19 23.04
CA SER A 60 10.72 8.92 23.39
C SER A 60 9.93 9.00 24.70
N ASP A 61 10.42 9.75 25.68
CA ASP A 61 9.76 9.91 26.98
C ASP A 61 8.69 11.03 27.01
N CYS A 62 8.45 11.73 25.90
CA CYS A 62 7.50 12.84 25.84
C CYS A 62 6.09 12.36 25.45
N TYR A 63 5.45 11.57 26.32
CA TYR A 63 4.17 10.90 26.02
C TYR A 63 3.00 11.86 25.81
N ASP A 64 3.04 13.06 26.41
CA ASP A 64 1.99 14.08 26.36
C ASP A 64 2.22 15.13 25.26
N LEU A 65 3.23 14.96 24.40
CA LEU A 65 3.63 15.98 23.43
C LEU A 65 2.55 16.22 22.37
N GLU A 66 2.04 17.45 22.32
CA GLU A 66 1.03 17.90 21.36
C GLU A 66 1.63 18.73 20.23
N LYS A 67 2.72 19.45 20.50
CA LYS A 67 3.40 20.29 19.51
C LYS A 67 4.90 20.04 19.48
N LEU A 68 5.41 19.76 18.28
CA LEU A 68 6.83 19.57 18.02
C LEU A 68 7.30 20.49 16.89
N ILE A 69 8.15 21.45 17.23
CA ILE A 69 8.70 22.46 16.32
C ILE A 69 10.22 22.33 16.31
N VAL A 70 10.74 21.75 15.23
CA VAL A 70 12.17 21.49 15.04
C VAL A 70 12.66 21.99 13.69
N ALA A 71 11.98 23.02 13.17
CA ALA A 71 12.32 23.66 11.91
C ALA A 71 13.73 24.28 11.95
N ASN A 72 14.37 24.38 10.79
CA ASN A 72 15.69 25.01 10.65
C ASN A 72 16.76 24.38 11.53
N ASN A 73 16.85 23.04 11.54
CA ASN A 73 17.89 22.25 12.20
C ASN A 73 18.69 21.42 11.18
N SER A 74 19.56 20.53 11.66
CA SER A 74 20.38 19.60 10.86
C SER A 74 19.97 18.13 11.01
N LEU A 75 18.69 17.88 11.31
CA LEU A 75 18.19 16.52 11.49
C LEU A 75 18.32 15.71 10.19
N THR A 76 18.89 14.52 10.30
CA THR A 76 19.07 13.59 9.15
C THR A 76 18.07 12.44 9.13
N LYS A 77 17.40 12.20 10.26
CA LYS A 77 16.36 11.19 10.43
C LYS A 77 15.14 11.83 11.08
N PHE A 78 13.97 11.30 10.75
CA PHE A 78 12.79 11.49 11.58
C PHE A 78 12.89 10.56 12.80
N LEU A 79 12.20 10.92 13.89
CA LEU A 79 12.20 10.28 15.21
C LEU A 79 12.32 8.73 15.16
N ASN A 80 13.07 8.15 16.11
CA ASN A 80 13.50 6.75 16.11
C ASN A 80 12.37 5.74 15.78
N HIS A 81 12.68 4.76 14.93
CA HIS A 81 11.69 3.83 14.35
C HIS A 81 11.22 2.68 15.26
N SER A 82 11.55 2.73 16.56
CA SER A 82 11.11 1.77 17.58
C SER A 82 9.88 2.30 18.31
N ARG A 83 8.88 1.44 18.45
CA ARG A 83 7.58 1.70 19.10
C ARG A 83 7.74 2.40 20.45
N ASP A 84 6.80 3.31 20.73
CA ASP A 84 6.58 4.06 21.98
C ASP A 84 7.13 5.51 22.03
N ILE A 85 7.16 6.21 20.90
CA ILE A 85 7.60 7.62 20.82
C ILE A 85 6.41 8.51 20.47
N VAL A 86 6.01 9.37 21.41
CA VAL A 86 4.90 10.35 21.36
C VAL A 86 3.57 9.69 20.97
N ASP A 87 2.51 9.86 21.76
CA ASP A 87 1.19 9.34 21.37
C ASP A 87 0.77 9.97 20.02
N PRO A 88 0.68 9.19 18.91
CA PRO A 88 0.32 9.74 17.60
C PRO A 88 -1.07 10.39 17.62
N LYS A 89 -1.90 10.04 18.60
CA LYS A 89 -3.22 10.63 18.82
C LYS A 89 -3.18 11.97 19.57
N LYS A 90 -2.05 12.35 20.16
CA LYS A 90 -1.88 13.65 20.86
C LYS A 90 -1.18 14.69 20.02
N LEU A 91 -0.22 14.30 19.18
CA LEU A 91 0.53 15.25 18.36
C LEU A 91 -0.39 15.93 17.33
N THR A 92 -0.65 17.22 17.53
CA THR A 92 -1.51 18.04 16.65
C THR A 92 -0.71 18.96 15.74
N TYR A 93 0.53 19.29 16.10
CA TYR A 93 1.39 20.22 15.36
C TYR A 93 2.79 19.64 15.17
N LEU A 94 3.20 19.45 13.92
CA LEU A 94 4.55 18.98 13.58
C LEU A 94 5.17 19.87 12.50
N ASN A 95 6.24 20.57 12.87
CA ASN A 95 7.03 21.38 11.95
C ASN A 95 8.49 20.95 11.95
N MET A 96 8.95 20.45 10.81
CA MET A 96 10.31 19.95 10.57
C MET A 96 10.94 20.55 9.31
N MET A 97 10.43 21.71 8.87
CA MET A 97 10.92 22.42 7.69
C MET A 97 12.43 22.64 7.75
N ASN A 98 13.08 22.70 6.58
CA ASN A 98 14.48 23.12 6.43
C ASN A 98 15.49 22.32 7.28
N ASN A 99 15.30 21.00 7.30
CA ASN A 99 16.25 20.00 7.80
C ASN A 99 16.92 19.25 6.62
N ASN A 100 17.72 18.22 6.92
CA ASN A 100 18.38 17.37 5.92
C ASN A 100 17.94 15.90 6.04
N ILE A 101 16.65 15.69 6.28
CA ILE A 101 16.06 14.36 6.50
C ILE A 101 16.23 13.52 5.24
N LYS A 102 16.80 12.31 5.37
CA LYS A 102 17.09 11.42 4.25
C LYS A 102 16.02 10.35 4.07
N GLU A 103 15.44 10.30 2.87
CA GLU A 103 14.63 9.20 2.32
C GLU A 103 13.52 8.67 3.25
N ILE A 104 12.54 9.53 3.51
CA ILE A 104 11.39 9.16 4.35
C ILE A 104 10.11 9.11 3.53
N SER A 105 9.40 8.00 3.62
CA SER A 105 8.07 7.86 3.03
C SER A 105 7.04 8.62 3.88
N LEU A 106 6.08 9.30 3.24
CA LEU A 106 4.95 9.94 3.95
C LEU A 106 4.14 8.97 4.82
N SER A 107 4.28 7.66 4.60
CA SER A 107 3.61 6.66 5.40
C SER A 107 3.94 6.72 6.90
N TYR A 108 5.05 7.34 7.30
CA TYR A 108 5.32 7.58 8.73
C TYR A 108 4.24 8.40 9.43
N PHE A 109 3.50 9.25 8.70
CA PHE A 109 2.49 10.14 9.30
C PHE A 109 1.09 9.52 9.42
N CYS A 110 0.89 8.28 8.94
CA CYS A 110 -0.45 7.69 8.86
C CYS A 110 -1.16 7.53 10.20
N ASP A 111 -0.40 7.31 11.26
CA ASP A 111 -0.93 7.03 12.60
C ASP A 111 -1.26 8.32 13.36
N PHE A 112 -0.83 9.48 12.85
CA PHE A 112 -1.02 10.79 13.48
C PHE A 112 -2.39 11.40 13.14
N SER A 113 -3.47 10.71 13.53
CA SER A 113 -4.84 11.06 13.15
C SER A 113 -5.29 12.45 13.63
N SER A 114 -4.69 12.93 14.71
CA SER A 114 -5.01 14.22 15.34
C SER A 114 -4.19 15.38 14.79
N LEU A 115 -3.32 15.11 13.82
CA LEU A 115 -2.42 16.12 13.26
C LEU A 115 -3.21 17.14 12.43
N LYS A 116 -3.09 18.41 12.84
CA LYS A 116 -3.71 19.58 12.19
C LYS A 116 -2.72 20.35 11.33
N PHE A 117 -1.44 20.30 11.69
CA PHE A 117 -0.37 21.00 10.99
C PHE A 117 0.79 20.05 10.71
N LEU A 118 1.15 19.90 9.44
CA LEU A 118 2.31 19.12 9.00
C LEU A 118 3.16 19.93 8.03
N ALA A 119 4.33 20.37 8.46
CA ALA A 119 5.30 21.04 7.60
C ALA A 119 6.61 20.25 7.53
N ILE A 120 6.91 19.73 6.35
CA ILE A 120 8.06 18.84 6.09
C ILE A 120 8.90 19.27 4.90
N GLY A 121 8.51 20.35 4.23
CA GLY A 121 9.16 20.87 3.05
C GLY A 121 10.53 21.51 3.32
N THR A 122 11.04 22.15 2.27
CA THR A 122 12.21 23.01 2.34
C THR A 122 11.98 24.21 1.43
N ASP A 123 12.00 25.39 2.00
CA ASP A 123 11.81 26.68 1.32
C ASP A 123 13.06 27.57 1.33
N ASP A 124 14.05 27.22 2.16
CA ASP A 124 15.36 27.87 2.18
C ASP A 124 16.16 27.56 0.91
N LYS A 125 16.23 28.55 0.01
CA LYS A 125 16.90 28.43 -1.29
C LYS A 125 18.41 28.29 -1.18
N GLU A 126 19.04 28.86 -0.15
CA GLU A 126 20.49 28.75 0.02
C GLU A 126 20.84 27.34 0.52
N LYS A 127 20.10 26.82 1.51
CA LYS A 127 20.24 25.42 1.93
C LYS A 127 20.04 24.44 0.78
N ILE A 128 19.03 24.66 -0.08
CA ILE A 128 18.77 23.81 -1.25
C ILE A 128 19.96 23.78 -2.22
N LYS A 129 20.59 24.93 -2.49
CA LYS A 129 21.77 25.00 -3.38
C LYS A 129 22.93 24.15 -2.85
N ASP A 130 23.08 24.08 -1.53
CA ASP A 130 24.10 23.27 -0.85
C ASP A 130 23.71 21.78 -0.70
N GLY A 131 22.60 21.36 -1.30
CA GLY A 131 22.12 19.99 -1.21
C GLY A 131 21.45 19.64 0.13
N PHE A 132 21.12 20.66 0.92
CA PHE A 132 20.50 20.52 2.25
C PHE A 132 18.99 20.72 2.14
N TYR A 133 18.24 19.61 2.17
CA TYR A 133 16.78 19.62 2.09
C TYR A 133 16.19 18.29 2.56
N ASN A 134 14.93 18.34 2.95
CA ASN A 134 14.17 17.16 3.35
C ASN A 134 13.78 16.31 2.13
N ARG A 135 14.16 15.04 2.14
CA ARG A 135 13.93 14.06 1.05
C ARG A 135 12.74 13.16 1.33
N PHE A 136 11.56 13.77 1.52
CA PHE A 136 10.31 13.02 1.56
C PHE A 136 9.89 12.60 0.16
N PHE A 137 9.49 11.34 -0.02
CA PHE A 137 9.16 10.78 -1.33
C PHE A 137 7.84 10.00 -1.34
N GLY A 138 7.34 9.76 -2.56
CA GLY A 138 6.20 8.89 -2.82
C GLY A 138 4.94 9.68 -3.19
N THR A 139 3.84 9.38 -2.51
CA THR A 139 2.52 9.94 -2.82
C THR A 139 1.88 10.52 -1.56
N LEU A 140 0.91 11.42 -1.73
CA LEU A 140 0.09 11.99 -0.65
C LEU A 140 -0.95 11.01 -0.07
N ARG A 141 -1.08 9.80 -0.62
CA ARG A 141 -2.02 8.77 -0.13
C ARG A 141 -1.94 8.53 1.38
N PRO A 142 -0.75 8.43 1.99
CA PRO A 142 -0.67 8.11 3.41
C PRO A 142 -1.31 9.17 4.33
N LEU A 143 -1.56 10.38 3.80
CA LEU A 143 -2.19 11.46 4.54
C LEU A 143 -3.73 11.41 4.56
N ILE A 144 -4.33 10.36 3.98
CA ILE A 144 -5.80 10.27 3.82
C ILE A 144 -6.57 10.20 5.15
N ASN A 145 -5.94 9.65 6.21
CA ASN A 145 -6.57 9.46 7.51
C ASN A 145 -6.32 10.61 8.49
N LEU A 146 -5.54 11.62 8.10
CA LEU A 146 -5.35 12.82 8.90
C LEU A 146 -6.55 13.74 8.67
N VAL A 147 -7.73 13.30 9.10
CA VAL A 147 -9.02 13.95 8.83
C VAL A 147 -9.14 15.34 9.48
N GLU A 148 -8.23 15.65 10.41
CA GLU A 148 -8.11 16.97 11.04
C GLU A 148 -7.04 17.86 10.39
N LEU A 149 -6.28 17.37 9.41
CA LEU A 149 -5.16 18.12 8.82
C LEU A 149 -5.66 19.37 8.11
N GLU A 150 -5.25 20.54 8.60
CA GLU A 150 -5.65 21.85 8.09
C GLU A 150 -4.54 22.50 7.26
N VAL A 151 -3.27 22.25 7.60
CA VAL A 151 -2.12 22.83 6.91
C VAL A 151 -1.12 21.73 6.54
N LEU A 152 -0.70 21.74 5.28
CA LEU A 152 0.32 20.83 4.76
C LEU A 152 1.37 21.60 3.95
N ASP A 153 2.64 21.44 4.29
CA ASP A 153 3.77 21.94 3.51
C ASP A 153 4.68 20.79 3.05
N ILE A 154 4.77 20.61 1.72
CA ILE A 154 5.62 19.62 1.06
C ILE A 154 6.59 20.27 0.05
N SER A 155 6.89 21.55 0.21
CA SER A 155 7.72 22.33 -0.71
C SER A 155 9.09 21.66 -0.93
N SER A 156 9.56 21.67 -2.18
CA SER A 156 10.83 21.07 -2.63
C SER A 156 11.05 19.57 -2.36
N THR A 157 10.00 18.81 -2.04
CA THR A 157 10.09 17.36 -1.79
C THR A 157 9.99 16.51 -3.08
N ASP A 158 10.23 15.20 -2.96
CA ASP A 158 10.07 14.21 -4.03
C ASP A 158 8.67 13.56 -4.08
N ILE A 159 7.67 14.23 -3.51
CA ILE A 159 6.27 13.82 -3.57
C ILE A 159 5.66 14.34 -4.88
N SER A 160 5.11 13.45 -5.71
CA SER A 160 4.67 13.82 -7.08
C SER A 160 3.18 13.72 -7.34
N LYS A 161 2.42 13.02 -6.47
CA LYS A 161 1.06 12.62 -6.77
C LYS A 161 0.22 12.38 -5.52
N GLY A 162 -1.09 12.21 -5.74
CA GLY A 162 -2.04 11.86 -4.68
C GLY A 162 -2.89 13.03 -4.16
N LEU A 163 -3.00 14.14 -4.90
CA LEU A 163 -3.84 15.30 -4.53
C LEU A 163 -5.26 14.94 -4.11
N ARG A 164 -5.84 13.87 -4.69
CA ARG A 164 -7.17 13.39 -4.35
C ARG A 164 -7.29 12.79 -2.93
N HIS A 165 -6.18 12.40 -2.32
CA HIS A 165 -6.14 11.78 -0.99
C HIS A 165 -6.00 12.82 0.12
N LEU A 166 -5.77 14.09 -0.23
CA LEU A 166 -5.71 15.13 0.77
C LEU A 166 -7.07 15.28 1.45
N PRO A 167 -7.10 15.38 2.79
CA PRO A 167 -8.34 15.41 3.56
C PRO A 167 -9.15 16.67 3.27
N ASN A 168 -10.47 16.62 3.48
CA ASN A 168 -11.36 17.76 3.23
C ASN A 168 -11.20 18.90 4.24
N SER A 169 -10.58 18.61 5.38
CA SER A 169 -10.15 19.58 6.38
C SER A 169 -9.05 20.53 5.89
N LEU A 170 -8.31 20.16 4.83
CA LEU A 170 -7.14 20.92 4.39
C LEU A 170 -7.53 22.32 3.89
N LYS A 171 -7.05 23.35 4.60
CA LYS A 171 -7.27 24.77 4.33
C LYS A 171 -6.11 25.37 3.54
N GLU A 172 -4.88 25.04 3.94
CA GLU A 172 -3.65 25.57 3.35
C GLU A 172 -2.76 24.44 2.84
N PHE A 173 -2.22 24.63 1.63
CA PHE A 173 -1.36 23.65 1.00
C PHE A 173 -0.19 24.34 0.28
N TYR A 174 1.02 24.08 0.74
CA TYR A 174 2.28 24.61 0.22
C TYR A 174 3.04 23.50 -0.51
N PHE A 175 3.50 23.79 -1.71
CA PHE A 175 4.02 22.79 -2.67
C PHE A 175 4.99 23.39 -3.68
N GLU A 176 5.56 24.55 -3.37
CA GLU A 176 6.47 25.27 -4.23
C GLU A 176 7.74 24.45 -4.50
N SER A 177 8.18 24.46 -5.76
CA SER A 177 9.39 23.75 -6.18
C SER A 177 10.58 24.71 -6.22
N TYR A 178 11.29 24.87 -5.10
CA TYR A 178 12.52 25.68 -5.06
C TYR A 178 13.76 24.90 -5.52
N ARG A 179 13.68 23.56 -5.52
CA ARG A 179 14.69 22.66 -6.07
C ARG A 179 14.32 22.23 -7.50
N PRO A 180 15.20 22.39 -8.51
CA PRO A 180 14.86 22.15 -9.93
C PRO A 180 14.34 20.74 -10.25
N GLU A 181 14.89 19.73 -9.60
CA GLU A 181 14.60 18.31 -9.81
C GLU A 181 13.61 17.73 -8.79
N ALA A 182 12.99 18.58 -7.96
CA ALA A 182 11.95 18.15 -7.05
C ALA A 182 10.71 17.64 -7.79
N LYS A 183 10.23 16.46 -7.39
CA LYS A 183 9.06 15.85 -8.03
C LYS A 183 7.75 16.55 -7.65
N VAL A 184 7.75 17.38 -6.60
CA VAL A 184 6.60 18.24 -6.24
C VAL A 184 6.21 19.20 -7.35
N LYS A 185 7.13 19.51 -8.27
CA LYS A 185 6.85 20.27 -9.49
C LYS A 185 5.65 19.74 -10.29
N ARG A 186 5.42 18.41 -10.30
CA ARG A 186 4.23 17.82 -10.95
C ARG A 186 2.91 18.22 -10.27
N ILE A 187 2.93 18.38 -8.95
CA ILE A 187 1.80 18.88 -8.17
C ILE A 187 1.63 20.37 -8.43
N GLU A 188 2.73 21.12 -8.39
CA GLU A 188 2.77 22.56 -8.66
C GLU A 188 2.18 22.87 -10.05
N GLU A 189 2.60 22.18 -11.10
CA GLU A 189 2.07 22.33 -12.46
C GLU A 189 0.57 22.07 -12.54
N LYS A 190 0.06 21.06 -11.80
CA LYS A 190 -1.38 20.73 -11.74
C LYS A 190 -2.19 21.77 -11.00
N LEU A 191 -1.62 22.37 -9.96
CA LEU A 191 -2.29 23.37 -9.12
C LEU A 191 -2.07 24.80 -9.61
N LYS A 192 -1.14 25.03 -10.55
CA LYS A 192 -0.85 26.34 -11.16
C LYS A 192 -2.09 27.12 -11.61
N PRO A 193 -3.12 26.52 -12.27
CA PRO A 193 -4.34 27.24 -12.65
C PRO A 193 -5.19 27.72 -11.46
N PHE A 194 -4.98 27.13 -10.28
CA PHE A 194 -5.72 27.38 -9.05
C PHE A 194 -4.92 28.23 -8.06
N GLY A 195 -3.64 28.48 -8.34
CA GLY A 195 -2.69 29.09 -7.38
C GLY A 195 -2.57 28.25 -6.11
N ARG A 196 -2.47 28.92 -4.95
CA ARG A 196 -2.50 28.27 -3.62
C ARG A 196 -3.90 27.87 -3.16
N ASN A 197 -4.94 28.10 -3.96
CA ASN A 197 -6.33 27.86 -3.56
C ASN A 197 -6.73 26.39 -3.80
N PHE A 198 -6.29 25.52 -2.89
CA PHE A 198 -6.61 24.10 -2.95
C PHE A 198 -8.12 23.80 -2.82
N LYS A 199 -8.85 24.63 -2.08
CA LYS A 199 -10.31 24.54 -1.97
C LYS A 199 -10.98 24.72 -3.33
N LYS A 200 -10.58 25.72 -4.12
CA LYS A 200 -11.04 25.94 -5.50
C LYS A 200 -10.72 24.75 -6.40
N TYR A 201 -9.53 24.16 -6.28
CA TYR A 201 -9.18 22.93 -6.99
C TYR A 201 -10.17 21.81 -6.67
N LYS A 202 -10.46 21.55 -5.38
CA LYS A 202 -11.43 20.53 -4.97
C LYS A 202 -12.84 20.82 -5.49
N GLU A 203 -13.32 22.05 -5.36
CA GLU A 203 -14.65 22.45 -5.81
C GLU A 203 -14.81 22.30 -7.33
N GLU A 204 -13.82 22.71 -8.13
CA GLU A 204 -13.86 22.52 -9.58
C GLU A 204 -13.78 21.06 -9.97
N LYS A 205 -12.98 20.26 -9.26
CA LYS A 205 -12.91 18.81 -9.49
C LYS A 205 -14.24 18.13 -9.13
N LEU A 206 -14.93 18.57 -8.07
CA LEU A 206 -16.27 18.10 -7.68
C LEU A 206 -17.36 18.53 -8.69
N LYS A 207 -17.31 19.77 -9.19
CA LYS A 207 -18.21 20.28 -10.24
C LYS A 207 -18.00 19.59 -11.60
N LYS A 208 -16.79 19.11 -11.89
CA LYS A 208 -16.49 18.32 -13.10
C LYS A 208 -17.06 16.90 -13.05
N ILE A 209 -17.23 16.32 -11.86
CA ILE A 209 -17.80 14.97 -11.66
C ILE A 209 -19.30 14.93 -11.99
N SER A 210 -20.04 16.04 -11.88
CA SER A 210 -21.48 16.07 -12.16
C SER A 210 -21.85 16.17 -13.66
N ASN A 211 -20.88 16.36 -14.57
CA ASN A 211 -21.14 16.62 -15.99
C ASN A 211 -20.70 15.44 -16.90
N LYS A 212 -21.66 14.65 -17.40
CA LYS A 212 -21.47 13.37 -18.11
C LYS A 212 -20.47 13.37 -19.29
N LYS A 213 -20.31 14.51 -19.99
CA LYS A 213 -19.38 14.68 -21.15
C LYS A 213 -17.94 15.07 -20.76
N LEU A 214 -17.75 15.65 -19.56
CA LEU A 214 -16.44 16.03 -19.03
C LEU A 214 -15.86 14.99 -18.06
N VAL A 215 -16.73 14.09 -17.57
CA VAL A 215 -16.38 12.86 -16.86
C VAL A 215 -15.35 12.06 -17.67
N GLU A 216 -15.55 11.85 -18.98
CA GLU A 216 -14.61 11.14 -19.85
C GLU A 216 -13.21 11.82 -19.94
N ASN A 217 -13.15 13.16 -20.02
CA ASN A 217 -11.88 13.91 -20.08
C ASN A 217 -11.16 13.98 -18.72
N TYR A 218 -11.92 14.09 -17.62
CA TYR A 218 -11.39 14.01 -16.26
C TYR A 218 -10.86 12.60 -15.93
N GLU A 219 -11.48 11.57 -16.52
CA GLU A 219 -11.11 10.17 -16.38
C GLU A 219 -9.81 9.84 -17.11
N LEU A 220 -9.57 10.45 -18.28
CA LEU A 220 -8.29 10.40 -19.00
C LEU A 220 -7.14 11.04 -18.21
N GLU A 221 -7.35 12.21 -17.57
CA GLU A 221 -6.34 12.91 -16.76
C GLU A 221 -6.03 12.24 -15.39
N ASN A 222 -6.91 11.33 -14.93
CA ASN A 222 -6.78 10.63 -13.64
C ASN A 222 -6.71 9.10 -13.80
N GLN A 223 -6.27 8.61 -14.97
CA GLN A 223 -5.93 7.19 -15.10
C GLN A 223 -4.77 6.86 -14.16
N PRO A 224 -4.79 5.69 -13.51
CA PRO A 224 -3.63 5.24 -12.75
C PRO A 224 -2.41 5.23 -13.67
N GLU A 225 -1.25 5.71 -13.20
CA GLU A 225 0.00 5.68 -13.97
C GLU A 225 0.35 4.24 -14.34
N ILE A 226 -0.11 3.28 -13.54
CA ILE A 226 0.04 1.84 -13.75
C ILE A 226 -1.29 1.13 -13.50
N ASN A 227 -1.78 0.39 -14.49
CA ASN A 227 -2.93 -0.50 -14.34
C ASN A 227 -2.48 -1.77 -13.60
N ASN A 228 -2.81 -1.87 -12.32
CA ASN A 228 -2.41 -3.02 -11.49
C ASN A 228 -3.41 -4.16 -11.67
N LEU A 229 -2.93 -5.27 -12.22
CA LEU A 229 -3.69 -6.48 -12.42
C LEU A 229 -3.28 -7.52 -11.37
N LEU A 230 -4.23 -7.89 -10.50
CA LEU A 230 -4.01 -8.96 -9.53
C LEU A 230 -4.47 -10.30 -10.12
N ILE A 231 -3.60 -11.29 -10.16
CA ILE A 231 -3.94 -12.65 -10.54
C ILE A 231 -4.14 -13.48 -9.27
N VAL A 232 -5.31 -14.08 -9.11
CA VAL A 232 -5.69 -14.90 -7.95
C VAL A 232 -6.37 -16.19 -8.41
N GLY A 233 -6.29 -17.24 -7.60
CA GLY A 233 -6.91 -18.53 -7.93
C GLY A 233 -6.10 -19.70 -7.38
N ARG A 234 -6.61 -20.91 -7.56
CA ARG A 234 -5.98 -22.11 -6.97
C ARG A 234 -4.58 -22.39 -7.53
N THR A 235 -3.74 -23.02 -6.71
CA THR A 235 -2.47 -23.59 -7.16
C THR A 235 -2.72 -24.63 -8.26
N GLY A 236 -1.86 -24.66 -9.28
CA GLY A 236 -2.02 -25.57 -10.42
C GLY A 236 -2.98 -25.09 -11.53
N ASN A 237 -3.77 -24.03 -11.32
CA ASN A 237 -4.66 -23.49 -12.37
C ASN A 237 -3.93 -22.64 -13.45
N GLY A 238 -2.59 -22.60 -13.44
CA GLY A 238 -1.81 -21.91 -14.47
C GLY A 238 -1.68 -20.39 -14.31
N LYS A 239 -1.70 -19.85 -13.07
CA LYS A 239 -1.56 -18.41 -12.81
C LYS A 239 -0.25 -17.81 -13.34
N SER A 240 0.89 -18.45 -13.03
CA SER A 240 2.21 -17.99 -13.47
C SER A 240 2.38 -18.11 -14.98
N ALA A 241 1.83 -19.17 -15.59
CA ALA A 241 1.78 -19.31 -17.05
C ALA A 241 0.92 -18.20 -17.69
N LEU A 242 -0.24 -17.89 -17.12
CA LEU A 242 -1.05 -16.73 -17.52
C LEU A 242 -0.28 -15.42 -17.37
N ALA A 243 0.45 -15.22 -16.28
CA ALA A 243 1.25 -14.01 -16.06
C ALA A 243 2.37 -13.86 -17.12
N ASN A 244 3.06 -14.95 -17.44
CA ASN A 244 4.05 -15.02 -18.52
C ASN A 244 3.43 -14.72 -19.89
N VAL A 245 2.31 -15.36 -20.23
CA VAL A 245 1.55 -15.08 -21.47
C VAL A 245 1.15 -13.61 -21.56
N LEU A 246 0.67 -13.03 -20.44
CA LEU A 246 0.21 -11.66 -20.39
C LEU A 246 1.34 -10.63 -20.42
N CYS A 247 2.50 -10.91 -19.82
CA CYS A 247 3.67 -10.03 -19.88
C CYS A 247 4.48 -10.23 -21.17
N GLY A 248 4.40 -11.40 -21.80
CA GLY A 248 5.21 -11.76 -22.96
C GLY A 248 6.63 -12.11 -22.55
N THR A 249 6.77 -12.70 -21.36
CA THR A 249 8.06 -13.03 -20.72
C THR A 249 7.99 -14.42 -20.12
N ASN A 250 9.13 -14.96 -19.70
CA ASN A 250 9.23 -16.20 -18.90
C ASN A 250 9.76 -15.90 -17.49
N LYS A 251 9.45 -14.71 -16.96
CA LYS A 251 9.95 -14.24 -15.67
C LYS A 251 9.24 -14.89 -14.49
N PHE A 252 7.97 -15.25 -14.68
CA PHE A 252 7.22 -15.98 -13.67
C PHE A 252 7.63 -17.44 -13.73
N LYS A 253 7.95 -18.04 -12.58
CA LYS A 253 8.39 -19.44 -12.54
C LYS A 253 7.18 -20.36 -12.72
N GLU A 254 7.13 -21.07 -13.84
CA GLU A 254 6.13 -22.11 -14.11
C GLU A 254 6.62 -23.45 -13.53
N SER A 255 5.78 -24.18 -12.80
CA SER A 255 6.09 -25.56 -12.39
C SER A 255 4.86 -26.46 -12.52
N GLU A 256 5.08 -27.67 -13.05
CA GLU A 256 4.06 -28.73 -13.11
C GLU A 256 4.02 -29.59 -11.83
N LYS A 257 4.94 -29.32 -10.89
CA LYS A 257 5.11 -30.11 -9.66
C LYS A 257 4.08 -29.67 -8.60
N SER A 258 3.52 -30.63 -7.87
CA SER A 258 2.57 -30.42 -6.75
C SER A 258 3.13 -29.60 -5.57
N ILE A 259 4.38 -29.14 -5.65
CA ILE A 259 5.05 -28.34 -4.64
C ILE A 259 5.13 -26.92 -5.19
N SER A 260 4.29 -26.02 -4.67
CA SER A 260 4.45 -24.58 -4.85
C SER A 260 5.85 -24.15 -4.38
N GLU A 261 6.77 -23.90 -5.30
CA GLU A 261 8.13 -23.40 -5.03
C GLU A 261 8.16 -21.87 -4.83
N THR A 262 7.05 -21.18 -5.08
CA THR A 262 6.89 -19.74 -4.89
C THR A 262 6.61 -19.40 -3.42
N ARG A 263 7.66 -19.01 -2.68
CA ARG A 263 7.57 -18.54 -1.28
C ARG A 263 7.20 -17.05 -1.16
N TYR A 264 7.11 -16.33 -2.28
CA TYR A 264 6.80 -14.89 -2.38
C TYR A 264 5.96 -14.60 -3.65
N PHE A 265 5.15 -13.53 -3.66
CA PHE A 265 4.47 -13.06 -4.86
C PHE A 265 5.49 -12.56 -5.90
N GLN A 266 5.14 -12.63 -7.18
CA GLN A 266 5.97 -12.14 -8.28
C GLN A 266 5.22 -11.03 -8.98
N ASP A 267 5.93 -9.98 -9.43
CA ASP A 267 5.34 -8.94 -10.23
C ASP A 267 6.21 -8.56 -11.42
N GLU A 268 5.56 -8.10 -12.47
CA GLU A 268 6.23 -7.63 -13.68
C GLU A 268 5.43 -6.50 -14.31
N ILE A 269 6.14 -5.56 -14.92
CA ILE A 269 5.54 -4.41 -15.59
C ILE A 269 5.75 -4.55 -17.09
N PHE A 270 4.68 -4.38 -17.87
CA PHE A 270 4.74 -4.30 -19.32
C PHE A 270 3.96 -3.11 -19.88
N MET A 271 4.24 -2.77 -21.13
CA MET A 271 3.55 -1.72 -21.88
C MET A 271 2.64 -2.35 -22.94
N ASN A 272 1.40 -1.88 -23.05
CA ASN A 272 0.50 -2.20 -24.16
C ASN A 272 -0.18 -0.93 -24.67
N LYS A 273 -0.01 -0.61 -25.95
CA LYS A 273 -0.59 0.58 -26.63
C LYS A 273 -0.47 1.89 -25.82
N GLY A 274 0.71 2.13 -25.24
CA GLY A 274 0.99 3.34 -24.45
C GLY A 274 0.47 3.32 -23.00
N LYS A 275 -0.23 2.26 -22.57
CA LYS A 275 -0.63 2.05 -21.17
C LYS A 275 0.35 1.13 -20.46
N LYS A 276 0.69 1.47 -19.22
CA LYS A 276 1.53 0.66 -18.34
C LYS A 276 0.65 -0.28 -17.53
N TYR A 277 1.02 -1.56 -17.50
CA TYR A 277 0.35 -2.59 -16.71
C TYR A 277 1.36 -3.22 -15.76
N ARG A 278 0.93 -3.50 -14.53
CA ARG A 278 1.68 -4.32 -13.58
C ARG A 278 0.89 -5.55 -13.26
N VAL A 279 1.44 -6.70 -13.58
CA VAL A 279 0.85 -8.01 -13.27
C VAL A 279 1.43 -8.47 -11.95
N VAL A 280 0.57 -8.78 -10.99
CA VAL A 280 0.96 -9.33 -9.69
C VAL A 280 0.42 -10.74 -9.60
N ASP A 281 1.32 -11.71 -9.71
CA ASP A 281 1.03 -13.14 -9.54
C ASP A 281 1.08 -13.47 -8.05
N THR A 282 -0.07 -13.86 -7.50
CA THR A 282 -0.18 -14.24 -6.08
C THR A 282 0.01 -15.73 -5.91
N ILE A 283 0.55 -16.14 -4.75
CA ILE A 283 0.57 -17.55 -4.35
C ILE A 283 -0.88 -18.06 -4.33
N GLY A 284 -1.11 -19.26 -4.86
CA GLY A 284 -2.46 -19.79 -5.03
C GLY A 284 -3.22 -19.98 -3.73
N VAL A 285 -4.52 -19.69 -3.76
CA VAL A 285 -5.45 -19.98 -2.66
C VAL A 285 -5.87 -21.44 -2.76
N GLY A 286 -5.65 -22.27 -1.75
CA GLY A 286 -5.95 -23.71 -1.81
C GLY A 286 -4.76 -24.60 -2.16
N ASP A 287 -3.53 -24.15 -1.90
CA ASP A 287 -2.49 -25.12 -1.54
C ASP A 287 -2.97 -25.83 -0.26
N THR A 288 -3.19 -27.15 -0.28
CA THR A 288 -3.68 -27.93 0.87
C THR A 288 -2.78 -27.84 2.10
N ARG A 289 -1.62 -27.19 1.96
CA ARG A 289 -0.63 -26.92 3.02
C ARG A 289 -0.76 -25.51 3.63
N LEU A 290 -1.55 -24.62 3.04
CA LEU A 290 -1.70 -23.24 3.52
C LEU A 290 -3.02 -23.06 4.26
N SER A 291 -2.97 -22.46 5.45
CA SER A 291 -4.18 -22.05 6.17
C SER A 291 -4.84 -20.85 5.48
N LYS A 292 -6.15 -20.63 5.72
CA LYS A 292 -6.85 -19.41 5.30
C LYS A 292 -6.06 -18.14 5.66
N ASN A 293 -5.39 -18.20 6.79
CA ASN A 293 -4.62 -17.12 7.40
C ASN A 293 -3.36 -16.78 6.63
N GLN A 294 -2.67 -17.80 6.12
CA GLN A 294 -1.53 -17.59 5.25
C GLN A 294 -1.95 -16.99 3.90
N VAL A 295 -3.12 -17.36 3.38
CA VAL A 295 -3.68 -16.75 2.16
C VAL A 295 -3.98 -15.26 2.38
N LEU A 296 -4.62 -14.91 3.50
CA LEU A 296 -4.88 -13.51 3.89
C LEU A 296 -3.58 -12.70 3.96
N LEU A 297 -2.55 -13.25 4.60
CA LEU A 297 -1.25 -12.62 4.73
C LEU A 297 -0.59 -12.34 3.36
N ARG A 298 -0.71 -13.27 2.40
CA ARG A 298 -0.16 -13.07 1.04
C ARG A 298 -0.92 -12.04 0.23
N ILE A 299 -2.23 -12.02 0.37
CA ILE A 299 -3.07 -10.96 -0.20
C ILE A 299 -2.66 -9.61 0.38
N ALA A 300 -2.45 -9.53 1.69
CA ALA A 300 -1.94 -8.36 2.39
C ALA A 300 -0.54 -7.92 1.91
N GLU A 301 0.38 -8.86 1.68
CA GLU A 301 1.69 -8.57 1.07
C GLU A 301 1.57 -8.00 -0.35
N ALA A 302 0.68 -8.56 -1.18
CA ALA A 302 0.37 -8.03 -2.50
C ALA A 302 -0.28 -6.64 -2.42
N VAL A 303 -1.16 -6.41 -1.43
CA VAL A 303 -1.77 -5.10 -1.16
C VAL A 303 -0.72 -4.03 -0.88
N TYR A 304 0.26 -4.36 -0.04
CA TYR A 304 1.33 -3.42 0.33
C TYR A 304 2.17 -2.99 -0.86
N THR A 305 2.48 -3.89 -1.78
CA THR A 305 3.28 -3.54 -2.95
C THR A 305 2.51 -2.71 -3.97
N ILE A 306 1.18 -2.80 -4.01
CA ILE A 306 0.31 -2.07 -4.96
C ILE A 306 -0.22 -0.77 -4.32
N ASN A 307 0.69 0.19 -4.07
CA ASN A 307 0.35 1.47 -3.43
C ASN A 307 -0.61 2.38 -4.22
N GLU A 308 -0.91 2.05 -5.49
CA GLU A 308 -1.89 2.75 -6.34
C GLU A 308 -3.28 2.07 -6.36
N GLY A 309 -3.44 0.92 -5.69
CA GLY A 309 -4.66 0.10 -5.69
C GLY A 309 -4.78 -0.83 -6.91
N ILE A 310 -5.69 -1.80 -6.85
CA ILE A 310 -5.93 -2.78 -7.93
C ILE A 310 -6.82 -2.17 -9.02
N THR A 311 -6.48 -2.31 -10.29
CA THR A 311 -7.39 -1.89 -11.38
C THR A 311 -8.33 -3.02 -11.77
N GLN A 312 -7.82 -4.25 -11.83
CA GLN A 312 -8.57 -5.44 -12.25
C GLN A 312 -8.08 -6.68 -11.51
N VAL A 313 -8.95 -7.67 -11.40
CA VAL A 313 -8.60 -8.97 -10.84
C VAL A 313 -8.87 -10.06 -11.86
N PHE A 314 -7.90 -10.93 -12.10
CA PHE A 314 -8.10 -12.16 -12.87
C PHE A 314 -8.23 -13.32 -11.90
N PHE A 315 -9.43 -13.89 -11.85
CA PHE A 315 -9.74 -15.08 -11.07
C PHE A 315 -9.55 -16.33 -11.93
N VAL A 316 -8.46 -17.06 -11.69
CA VAL A 316 -8.00 -18.15 -12.56
C VAL A 316 -8.60 -19.49 -12.14
N VAL A 317 -9.34 -20.08 -13.06
CA VAL A 317 -10.03 -21.35 -12.89
C VAL A 317 -9.53 -22.33 -13.94
N GLY A 318 -9.11 -23.52 -13.48
CA GLY A 318 -8.65 -24.59 -14.37
C GLY A 318 -9.81 -25.32 -15.07
N ARG A 319 -9.64 -26.63 -15.28
CA ARG A 319 -10.60 -27.46 -16.03
C ARG A 319 -11.97 -27.59 -15.36
N ARG A 320 -12.03 -27.64 -14.04
CA ARG A 320 -13.29 -27.78 -13.27
C ARG A 320 -13.43 -26.64 -12.29
N PHE A 321 -14.67 -26.20 -12.08
CA PHE A 321 -15.02 -25.30 -11.00
C PHE A 321 -15.34 -26.16 -9.77
N THR A 322 -14.39 -26.29 -8.84
CA THR A 322 -14.58 -27.13 -7.66
C THR A 322 -15.05 -26.30 -6.47
N LYS A 323 -15.46 -26.98 -5.39
CA LYS A 323 -15.80 -26.31 -4.12
C LYS A 323 -14.66 -25.43 -3.60
N GLU A 324 -13.41 -25.81 -3.86
CA GLU A 324 -12.23 -25.02 -3.46
C GLU A 324 -12.16 -23.67 -4.20
N GLU A 325 -12.53 -23.62 -5.48
CA GLU A 325 -12.63 -22.35 -6.22
C GLU A 325 -13.75 -21.48 -5.65
N THR A 326 -14.88 -22.08 -5.28
CA THR A 326 -16.00 -21.39 -4.59
C THR A 326 -15.58 -20.81 -3.25
N ASP A 327 -14.96 -21.61 -2.38
CA ASP A 327 -14.50 -21.18 -1.06
C ASP A 327 -13.43 -20.09 -1.17
N THR A 328 -12.55 -20.21 -2.16
CA THR A 328 -11.57 -19.17 -2.50
C THR A 328 -12.27 -17.86 -2.91
N PHE A 329 -13.25 -17.94 -3.80
CA PHE A 329 -13.94 -16.76 -4.29
C PHE A 329 -14.69 -16.04 -3.15
N GLU A 330 -15.37 -16.76 -2.25
CA GLU A 330 -16.02 -16.17 -1.08
C GLU A 330 -15.04 -15.57 -0.07
N LEU A 331 -13.89 -16.21 0.15
CA LEU A 331 -12.82 -15.64 0.97
C LEU A 331 -12.36 -14.31 0.37
N LEU A 332 -12.09 -14.28 -0.94
CA LEU A 332 -11.70 -13.05 -1.63
C LEU A 332 -12.83 -12.02 -1.59
N LYS A 333 -14.09 -12.43 -1.80
CA LYS A 333 -15.34 -11.65 -1.65
C LYS A 333 -15.38 -10.93 -0.30
N THR A 334 -15.04 -11.64 0.75
CA THR A 334 -15.14 -11.14 2.13
C THR A 334 -13.99 -10.20 2.50
N VAL A 335 -12.78 -10.47 1.99
CA VAL A 335 -11.53 -9.86 2.47
C VAL A 335 -11.07 -8.71 1.58
N ILE A 336 -11.06 -8.96 0.27
CA ILE A 336 -10.55 -8.04 -0.73
C ILE A 336 -11.71 -7.29 -1.38
N PHE A 337 -12.84 -7.99 -1.50
CA PHE A 337 -13.85 -7.67 -2.45
C PHE A 337 -15.14 -7.17 -1.81
N GLU A 338 -15.11 -5.93 -1.30
CA GLU A 338 -16.35 -5.16 -1.27
C GLU A 338 -17.06 -5.30 -2.63
N SER A 339 -18.39 -5.41 -2.63
CA SER A 339 -19.23 -5.82 -3.77
C SER A 339 -18.94 -5.13 -5.11
N ASN A 340 -18.20 -4.02 -5.11
CA ASN A 340 -17.77 -3.30 -6.29
C ASN A 340 -16.56 -3.93 -7.04
N ILE A 341 -15.54 -4.52 -6.41
CA ILE A 341 -14.40 -5.13 -7.16
C ILE A 341 -14.86 -6.34 -7.96
N VAL A 342 -15.90 -7.04 -7.51
CA VAL A 342 -16.41 -8.22 -8.19
C VAL A 342 -16.79 -7.87 -9.63
N LYS A 343 -17.34 -6.68 -9.85
CA LYS A 343 -17.67 -6.12 -11.19
C LYS A 343 -16.45 -5.84 -12.07
N HIS A 344 -15.25 -5.91 -11.50
CA HIS A 344 -13.94 -5.69 -12.12
C HIS A 344 -13.03 -6.92 -12.02
N THR A 345 -13.58 -8.01 -11.48
CA THR A 345 -13.01 -9.35 -11.57
C THR A 345 -13.43 -9.98 -12.89
N THR A 346 -12.46 -10.53 -13.62
CA THR A 346 -12.69 -11.33 -14.82
C THR A 346 -12.28 -12.77 -14.52
N ILE A 347 -13.14 -13.73 -14.84
CA ILE A 347 -12.85 -15.15 -14.67
C ILE A 347 -12.01 -15.61 -15.86
N ILE A 348 -10.85 -16.20 -15.61
CA ILE A 348 -9.96 -16.73 -16.64
C ILE A 348 -10.04 -18.26 -16.61
N ARG A 349 -10.65 -18.86 -17.63
CA ARG A 349 -10.68 -20.32 -17.84
C ARG A 349 -9.41 -20.76 -18.56
N THR A 350 -8.52 -21.42 -17.84
CA THR A 350 -7.27 -21.97 -18.36
C THR A 350 -7.43 -23.43 -18.76
N HIS A 351 -6.44 -23.97 -19.48
CA HIS A 351 -6.44 -25.35 -19.99
C HIS A 351 -7.62 -25.67 -20.90
N PHE A 352 -8.10 -24.67 -21.65
CA PHE A 352 -9.23 -24.80 -22.56
C PHE A 352 -8.75 -24.79 -24.01
N THR A 353 -8.34 -25.95 -24.53
CA THR A 353 -7.75 -26.10 -25.87
C THR A 353 -8.63 -25.56 -27.02
N ASN A 354 -9.95 -25.51 -26.80
CA ASN A 354 -10.91 -25.00 -27.77
C ASN A 354 -11.14 -23.47 -27.66
N PHE A 355 -10.25 -22.72 -27.00
CA PHE A 355 -10.45 -21.29 -26.69
C PHE A 355 -10.58 -20.38 -27.92
N ARG A 356 -10.10 -20.85 -29.08
CA ARG A 356 -10.24 -20.19 -30.39
C ARG A 356 -11.64 -20.36 -30.99
N ASN A 357 -12.42 -21.34 -30.54
CA ASN A 357 -13.79 -21.57 -31.00
C ASN A 357 -14.79 -20.85 -30.06
N THR A 358 -15.38 -19.78 -30.57
CA THR A 358 -16.33 -18.94 -29.83
C THR A 358 -17.57 -19.70 -29.38
N ASP A 359 -18.09 -20.63 -30.17
CA ASP A 359 -19.29 -21.38 -29.83
C ASP A 359 -19.03 -22.38 -28.71
N LYS A 360 -17.87 -23.04 -28.73
CA LYS A 360 -17.42 -23.89 -27.60
C LYS A 360 -17.23 -23.08 -26.31
N CYS A 361 -16.72 -21.86 -26.40
CA CYS A 361 -16.61 -20.97 -25.24
C CYS A 361 -17.98 -20.57 -24.67
N LYS A 362 -18.99 -20.34 -25.54
CA LYS A 362 -20.36 -20.04 -25.11
C LYS A 362 -21.04 -21.24 -24.45
N ILE A 363 -20.85 -22.43 -25.00
CA ILE A 363 -21.36 -23.68 -24.43
C ILE A 363 -20.78 -23.91 -23.03
N ASP A 364 -19.45 -23.84 -22.87
CA ASP A 364 -18.78 -23.98 -21.57
C ASP A 364 -19.32 -22.99 -20.54
N ARG A 365 -19.52 -21.72 -20.94
CA ARG A 365 -20.10 -20.71 -20.06
C ARG A 365 -21.53 -21.10 -19.61
N GLN A 366 -22.36 -21.59 -20.54
CA GLN A 366 -23.73 -21.96 -20.22
C GLN A 366 -23.78 -23.17 -19.29
N GLU A 367 -22.96 -24.19 -19.55
CA GLU A 367 -22.82 -25.38 -18.70
C GLU A 367 -22.43 -24.98 -17.26
N LEU A 368 -21.47 -24.07 -17.08
CA LEU A 368 -21.08 -23.57 -15.76
C LEU A 368 -22.21 -22.83 -15.02
N ILE A 369 -23.08 -22.11 -15.74
CA ILE A 369 -24.22 -21.40 -15.16
C ILE A 369 -25.30 -22.39 -14.72
N GLU A 370 -25.53 -23.45 -15.51
CA GLU A 370 -26.54 -24.46 -15.25
C GLU A 370 -26.13 -25.47 -14.15
N GLU A 371 -24.83 -25.70 -13.97
CA GLU A 371 -24.28 -26.65 -13.00
C GLU A 371 -24.70 -26.33 -11.55
N ASN A 372 -24.65 -25.06 -11.13
CA ASN A 372 -25.06 -24.65 -9.79
C ASN A 372 -25.42 -23.15 -9.73
N LYS A 373 -26.52 -22.83 -9.02
CA LYS A 373 -26.98 -21.46 -8.74
C LYS A 373 -25.88 -20.54 -8.18
N PHE A 374 -24.99 -21.09 -7.36
CA PHE A 374 -23.87 -20.34 -6.78
C PHE A 374 -22.82 -19.96 -7.84
N LEU A 375 -22.49 -20.87 -8.77
CA LEU A 375 -21.60 -20.57 -9.89
C LEU A 375 -22.21 -19.53 -10.83
N ALA A 376 -23.52 -19.63 -11.08
CA ALA A 376 -24.25 -18.60 -11.80
C ALA A 376 -24.12 -17.23 -11.13
N GLU A 377 -24.20 -17.13 -9.79
CA GLU A 377 -23.99 -15.88 -9.07
C GLU A 377 -22.58 -15.32 -9.26
N ILE A 378 -21.54 -16.15 -9.15
CA ILE A 378 -20.15 -15.74 -9.39
C ILE A 378 -19.98 -15.22 -10.82
N ILE A 379 -20.37 -16.00 -11.81
CA ILE A 379 -20.18 -15.67 -13.23
C ILE A 379 -20.95 -14.39 -13.61
N ASN A 380 -22.17 -14.23 -13.09
CA ASN A 380 -23.00 -13.07 -13.40
C ASN A 380 -22.61 -11.81 -12.60
N SER A 381 -21.96 -11.96 -11.46
CA SER A 381 -21.43 -10.82 -10.68
C SER A 381 -20.09 -10.31 -11.22
N CYS A 382 -19.29 -11.19 -11.82
CA CYS A 382 -18.04 -10.84 -12.49
C CYS A 382 -18.24 -10.09 -13.82
N LYS A 383 -17.19 -9.39 -14.27
CA LYS A 383 -17.21 -8.64 -15.53
C LYS A 383 -17.45 -9.53 -16.74
N GLY A 384 -16.97 -10.77 -16.68
CA GLY A 384 -17.08 -11.76 -17.73
C GLY A 384 -16.15 -12.94 -17.51
N ILE A 385 -16.16 -13.85 -18.48
CA ILE A 385 -15.33 -15.04 -18.53
C ILE A 385 -14.52 -15.05 -19.82
N ILE A 386 -13.23 -15.36 -19.72
CA ILE A 386 -12.32 -15.49 -20.87
C ILE A 386 -11.69 -16.86 -20.84
N HIS A 387 -11.88 -17.60 -21.92
CA HIS A 387 -11.21 -18.87 -22.16
C HIS A 387 -9.88 -18.63 -22.85
N ILE A 388 -8.82 -19.24 -22.34
CA ILE A 388 -7.48 -19.23 -22.90
C ILE A 388 -6.84 -20.61 -22.79
N ASP A 389 -5.74 -20.78 -23.50
CA ASP A 389 -4.78 -21.83 -23.19
C ASP A 389 -3.38 -21.24 -22.99
N ALA A 390 -2.62 -21.85 -22.09
CA ALA A 390 -1.24 -21.45 -21.77
C ALA A 390 -0.37 -22.72 -21.66
N PRO A 391 -0.20 -23.45 -22.79
CA PRO A 391 0.51 -24.73 -22.80
C PRO A 391 2.00 -24.55 -22.43
N PRO A 392 2.68 -25.57 -21.90
CA PRO A 392 4.06 -25.46 -21.43
C PRO A 392 5.05 -25.15 -22.56
N MET A 393 6.09 -24.36 -22.28
CA MET A 393 7.13 -24.00 -23.27
C MET A 393 8.33 -24.95 -23.25
N GLU A 394 8.53 -25.69 -22.16
CA GLU A 394 9.55 -26.74 -22.11
C GLU A 394 8.96 -28.01 -22.72
N VAL A 395 9.25 -28.24 -24.00
CA VAL A 395 8.80 -29.43 -24.73
C VAL A 395 9.94 -30.07 -25.50
N ASP A 396 9.83 -31.38 -25.69
CA ASP A 396 10.80 -32.23 -26.38
C ASP A 396 10.76 -32.12 -27.92
N CYS A 397 9.76 -31.42 -28.46
CA CYS A 397 9.46 -31.38 -29.89
C CYS A 397 9.28 -29.95 -30.39
N GLU A 398 10.10 -29.55 -31.36
CA GLU A 398 10.06 -28.20 -31.96
C GLU A 398 8.70 -27.87 -32.59
N ARG A 399 8.04 -28.86 -33.20
CA ARG A 399 6.68 -28.67 -33.74
C ARG A 399 5.67 -28.35 -32.64
N ARG A 400 5.78 -29.02 -31.49
CA ARG A 400 4.91 -28.75 -30.33
C ARG A 400 5.22 -27.38 -29.74
N LEU A 401 6.49 -26.98 -29.70
CA LEU A 401 6.90 -25.66 -29.24
C LEU A 401 6.24 -24.56 -30.07
N ARG A 402 6.33 -24.64 -31.40
CA ARG A 402 5.70 -23.66 -32.31
C ARG A 402 4.19 -23.56 -32.12
N LEU A 403 3.50 -24.69 -31.98
CA LEU A 403 2.06 -24.71 -31.72
C LEU A 403 1.72 -24.07 -30.36
N ASN A 404 2.53 -24.35 -29.34
CA ASN A 404 2.36 -23.77 -28.01
C ASN A 404 2.61 -22.26 -28.01
N GLU A 405 3.59 -21.77 -28.78
CA GLU A 405 3.83 -20.34 -29.01
C GLU A 405 2.61 -19.67 -29.67
N GLU A 406 2.09 -20.26 -30.75
CA GLU A 406 0.90 -19.75 -31.43
C GLU A 406 -0.33 -19.71 -30.49
N ASP A 407 -0.51 -20.73 -29.65
CA ASP A 407 -1.60 -20.77 -28.67
C ASP A 407 -1.42 -19.71 -27.57
N ARG A 408 -0.21 -19.55 -27.03
CA ARG A 408 0.11 -18.48 -26.07
C ARG A 408 -0.09 -17.09 -26.68
N ASP A 409 0.32 -16.87 -27.92
CA ASP A 409 0.14 -15.59 -28.63
C ASP A 409 -1.34 -15.28 -28.89
N ALA A 410 -2.12 -16.28 -29.31
CA ALA A 410 -3.56 -16.13 -29.49
C ALA A 410 -4.26 -15.80 -28.14
N SER A 411 -3.87 -16.48 -27.06
CA SER A 411 -4.36 -16.20 -25.71
C SER A 411 -3.97 -14.80 -25.24
N ARG A 412 -2.72 -14.39 -25.46
CA ARG A 412 -2.22 -13.03 -25.16
C ARG A 412 -3.06 -11.97 -25.86
N ASN A 413 -3.30 -12.13 -27.16
CA ASN A 413 -4.12 -11.19 -27.93
C ASN A 413 -5.54 -11.07 -27.37
N LYS A 414 -6.17 -12.20 -26.99
CA LYS A 414 -7.50 -12.20 -26.36
C LYS A 414 -7.51 -11.46 -25.03
N LEU A 415 -6.49 -11.65 -24.20
CA LEU A 415 -6.34 -10.97 -22.90
C LEU A 415 -6.09 -9.47 -23.07
N LEU A 416 -5.19 -9.07 -23.97
CA LEU A 416 -4.88 -7.66 -24.24
C LEU A 416 -6.11 -6.93 -24.82
N ASN A 417 -6.84 -7.54 -25.75
CA ASN A 417 -8.08 -6.98 -26.28
C ASN A 417 -9.15 -6.81 -25.17
N HIS A 418 -9.24 -7.75 -24.23
CA HIS A 418 -10.12 -7.59 -23.06
C HIS A 418 -9.70 -6.41 -22.19
N LEU A 419 -8.40 -6.32 -21.86
CA LEU A 419 -7.84 -5.21 -21.07
C LEU A 419 -8.06 -3.84 -21.74
N GLU A 420 -8.11 -3.80 -23.08
CA GLU A 420 -8.43 -2.61 -23.86
C GLU A 420 -9.92 -2.27 -23.82
N SER A 421 -10.78 -3.27 -23.98
CA SER A 421 -12.25 -3.11 -23.90
C SER A 421 -12.72 -2.71 -22.49
N PHE A 422 -11.85 -2.87 -21.51
CA PHE A 422 -12.07 -2.46 -20.15
C PHE A 422 -11.94 -0.93 -20.02
N HIS A 423 -13.01 -0.22 -20.34
CA HIS A 423 -13.21 1.20 -20.01
C HIS A 423 -13.77 1.39 -18.59
N GLY A 424 -13.61 0.39 -17.73
CA GLY A 424 -14.17 0.39 -16.39
C GLY A 424 -13.48 1.41 -15.50
N ASN A 425 -14.24 2.41 -15.05
CA ASN A 425 -13.90 3.36 -13.99
C ASN A 425 -13.77 2.70 -12.61
N TYR A 426 -13.11 1.54 -12.54
CA TYR A 426 -12.79 0.98 -11.26
C TYR A 426 -11.59 1.65 -10.66
N LYS A 427 -11.88 2.40 -9.61
CA LYS A 427 -10.90 2.86 -8.65
C LYS A 427 -11.28 2.22 -7.32
N PRO A 428 -10.72 1.07 -6.92
CA PRO A 428 -10.79 0.68 -5.53
C PRO A 428 -9.79 1.55 -4.77
N TYR A 429 -10.24 2.70 -4.32
CA TYR A 429 -9.88 3.04 -2.96
C TYR A 429 -10.89 2.32 -2.09
N LEU A 430 -10.67 1.02 -1.92
CA LEU A 430 -11.39 0.24 -0.92
C LEU A 430 -10.95 0.82 0.43
N LYS A 431 -11.89 1.27 1.26
CA LYS A 431 -11.54 1.82 2.58
C LYS A 431 -10.80 0.79 3.43
N THR A 432 -11.19 -0.47 3.26
CA THR A 432 -10.50 -1.66 3.80
C THR A 432 -9.07 -1.81 3.30
N TRP A 433 -8.73 -1.34 2.09
CA TRP A 433 -7.36 -1.42 1.56
C TRP A 433 -6.41 -0.48 2.25
N ASP A 434 -6.84 0.73 2.62
CA ASP A 434 -6.01 1.64 3.42
C ASP A 434 -5.86 1.11 4.85
N GLN A 435 -6.93 0.57 5.46
CA GLN A 435 -6.87 -0.08 6.78
C GLN A 435 -5.93 -1.30 6.79
N LEU A 436 -6.05 -2.16 5.79
CA LEU A 436 -5.19 -3.34 5.63
C LEU A 436 -3.74 -2.93 5.35
N TYR A 437 -3.53 -1.97 4.44
CA TYR A 437 -2.20 -1.44 4.12
C TYR A 437 -1.49 -0.89 5.35
N LEU A 438 -2.17 -0.08 6.17
CA LEU A 438 -1.58 0.52 7.38
C LEU A 438 -1.13 -0.53 8.40
N LYS A 439 -1.95 -1.55 8.62
CA LYS A 439 -1.65 -2.62 9.59
C LYS A 439 -0.56 -3.55 9.11
N VAL A 440 -0.64 -3.94 7.84
CA VAL A 440 0.30 -4.86 7.21
C VAL A 440 1.67 -4.20 7.00
N ARG A 441 1.72 -2.88 6.79
CA ARG A 441 2.97 -2.12 6.61
C ARG A 441 3.96 -2.34 7.75
N ASN A 442 3.52 -2.27 9.00
CA ASN A 442 4.40 -2.46 10.15
C ASN A 442 4.96 -3.88 10.22
N TYR A 443 4.13 -4.88 9.89
CA TYR A 443 4.57 -6.26 9.75
C TYR A 443 5.59 -6.45 8.63
N ILE A 444 5.32 -5.95 7.42
CA ILE A 444 6.21 -6.11 6.27
C ILE A 444 7.54 -5.42 6.52
N ARG A 445 7.54 -4.24 7.15
CA ARG A 445 8.76 -3.55 7.56
C ARG A 445 9.60 -4.41 8.51
N ILE A 446 9.02 -4.87 9.61
CA ILE A 446 9.73 -5.69 10.62
C ILE A 446 10.17 -7.03 10.03
N LYS A 447 9.34 -7.65 9.19
CA LYS A 447 9.69 -8.89 8.49
C LYS A 447 10.89 -8.70 7.58
N HIS A 448 10.92 -7.63 6.78
CA HIS A 448 12.08 -7.34 5.94
C HIS A 448 13.34 -7.04 6.75
N GLU A 449 13.24 -6.33 7.87
CA GLU A 449 14.38 -6.11 8.78
C GLU A 449 14.94 -7.46 9.29
N LEU A 450 14.07 -8.36 9.77
CA LEU A 450 14.45 -9.68 10.25
C LEU A 450 14.98 -10.60 9.14
N GLU A 451 14.39 -10.56 7.94
CA GLU A 451 14.87 -11.31 6.77
C GLU A 451 16.24 -10.79 6.31
N ASN A 452 16.47 -9.48 6.33
CA ASN A 452 17.78 -8.90 6.02
C ASN A 452 18.85 -9.32 7.04
N ASP A 453 18.50 -9.38 8.32
CA ASP A 453 19.41 -9.90 9.35
C ASP A 453 19.69 -11.39 9.15
N LEU A 454 18.68 -12.17 8.73
CA LEU A 454 18.87 -13.56 8.32
C LEU A 454 19.82 -13.68 7.10
N ILE A 455 19.67 -12.81 6.11
CA ILE A 455 20.51 -12.79 4.90
C ILE A 455 21.95 -12.43 5.25
N LYS A 456 22.19 -11.45 6.12
CA LYS A 456 23.55 -11.09 6.60
C LYS A 456 24.23 -12.27 7.30
N LEU A 457 23.47 -13.05 8.06
CA LEU A 457 23.95 -14.26 8.72
C LEU A 457 24.25 -15.41 7.74
N VAL A 458 23.69 -15.39 6.53
CA VAL A 458 23.79 -16.49 5.54
C VAL A 458 24.64 -16.11 4.32
N SER A 459 24.90 -14.82 4.08
CA SER A 459 25.69 -14.35 2.94
C SER A 459 27.18 -14.71 3.08
N PRO A 460 27.88 -15.06 1.97
CA PRO A 460 29.29 -15.44 2.01
C PRO A 460 30.18 -14.19 2.05
N VAL A 461 30.27 -13.53 3.20
CA VAL A 461 31.35 -12.59 3.48
C VAL A 461 32.47 -13.37 4.19
N GLU A 462 33.53 -13.62 3.42
CA GLU A 462 34.85 -14.10 3.85
C GLU A 462 34.94 -15.53 4.42
N ILE A 463 34.62 -16.51 3.58
CA ILE A 463 34.97 -17.93 3.80
C ILE A 463 36.50 -18.15 3.94
N SER A 464 37.35 -17.16 3.66
CA SER A 464 38.80 -17.24 3.90
C SER A 464 39.23 -16.97 5.35
N ASN A 465 38.42 -16.30 6.17
CA ASN A 465 38.86 -15.85 7.52
C ASN A 465 38.10 -16.47 8.71
N LEU A 466 37.10 -17.33 8.50
CA LEU A 466 36.27 -17.84 9.60
C LEU A 466 35.96 -19.34 9.50
N LYS A 467 37.00 -20.19 9.43
CA LYS A 467 36.83 -21.63 9.68
C LYS A 467 36.41 -21.98 11.12
N GLU A 468 36.21 -21.00 12.01
CA GLU A 468 35.81 -21.22 13.41
C GLU A 468 34.56 -20.48 13.92
N LYS A 469 33.84 -19.71 13.08
CA LYS A 469 32.51 -19.18 13.47
C LYS A 469 31.43 -19.69 12.52
N LEU A 470 31.09 -20.95 12.71
CA LEU A 470 29.80 -21.49 12.30
C LEU A 470 28.69 -20.57 12.84
N VAL A 471 28.02 -19.86 11.95
CA VAL A 471 26.79 -19.10 12.23
C VAL A 471 25.87 -20.00 13.06
N SER A 472 25.49 -19.57 14.27
CA SER A 472 24.85 -20.49 15.21
C SER A 472 23.45 -20.89 14.68
N PRO A 473 23.15 -22.19 14.52
CA PRO A 473 21.82 -22.65 14.13
C PRO A 473 20.71 -22.16 15.09
N VAL A 474 21.11 -21.85 16.33
CA VAL A 474 20.27 -21.29 17.38
C VAL A 474 19.78 -19.88 17.05
N GLU A 475 20.62 -18.99 16.52
CA GLU A 475 20.23 -17.62 16.15
C GLU A 475 19.27 -17.61 14.96
N ILE A 476 19.55 -18.45 13.94
CA ILE A 476 18.65 -18.65 12.80
C ILE A 476 17.27 -19.14 13.28
N SER A 477 17.25 -20.08 14.23
CA SER A 477 16.01 -20.60 14.82
C SER A 477 15.22 -19.50 15.56
N LYS A 478 15.89 -18.69 16.39
CA LYS A 478 15.28 -17.58 17.13
C LYS A 478 14.66 -16.53 16.20
N ILE A 479 15.34 -16.17 15.10
CA ILE A 479 14.81 -15.21 14.12
C ILE A 479 13.57 -15.79 13.41
N LYS A 480 13.62 -17.06 12.99
CA LYS A 480 12.47 -17.74 12.38
C LYS A 480 11.26 -17.80 13.32
N GLU A 481 11.49 -18.06 14.60
CA GLU A 481 10.42 -18.07 15.61
C GLU A 481 9.79 -16.68 15.79
N LYS A 482 10.60 -15.60 15.82
CA LYS A 482 10.10 -14.22 15.87
C LYS A 482 9.24 -13.89 14.65
N ILE A 483 9.66 -14.29 13.45
CA ILE A 483 8.87 -14.12 12.22
C ILE A 483 7.53 -14.84 12.35
N GLY A 484 7.53 -16.11 12.79
CA GLY A 484 6.29 -16.88 12.98
C GLY A 484 5.30 -16.22 13.96
N ARG A 485 5.79 -15.74 15.11
CA ARG A 485 4.93 -15.04 16.09
C ARG A 485 4.35 -13.74 15.53
N LEU A 486 5.11 -13.01 14.71
CA LEU A 486 4.62 -11.80 14.03
C LEU A 486 3.53 -12.13 13.02
N GLU A 487 3.71 -13.20 12.23
CA GLU A 487 2.72 -13.66 11.26
C GLU A 487 1.38 -14.02 11.93
N GLU A 488 1.43 -14.78 13.03
CA GLU A 488 0.21 -15.11 13.80
C GLU A 488 -0.49 -13.87 14.37
N LYS A 489 0.26 -12.87 14.83
CA LYS A 489 -0.33 -11.63 15.37
C LYS A 489 -1.10 -10.87 14.30
N VAL A 490 -0.49 -10.68 13.12
CA VAL A 490 -1.11 -9.97 11.99
C VAL A 490 -2.35 -10.68 11.51
N VAL A 491 -2.27 -12.00 11.38
CA VAL A 491 -3.41 -12.85 11.03
C VAL A 491 -4.57 -12.62 11.98
N ARG A 492 -4.35 -12.72 13.30
CA ARG A 492 -5.40 -12.55 14.32
C ARG A 492 -6.03 -11.15 14.25
N GLU A 493 -5.21 -10.11 14.09
CA GLU A 493 -5.69 -8.73 13.97
C GLU A 493 -6.51 -8.49 12.69
N THR A 494 -6.13 -9.17 11.60
CA THR A 494 -6.86 -9.09 10.32
C THR A 494 -8.17 -9.87 10.38
N GLU A 495 -8.17 -11.06 11.00
CA GLU A 495 -9.36 -11.89 11.21
C GLU A 495 -10.42 -11.19 12.06
N MET A 496 -10.05 -10.60 13.21
CA MET A 496 -10.99 -9.91 14.10
C MET A 496 -11.76 -8.80 13.38
N GLU A 497 -11.12 -8.05 12.50
CA GLU A 497 -11.78 -6.98 11.75
C GLU A 497 -12.55 -7.45 10.54
N ILE A 498 -12.09 -8.52 9.85
CA ILE A 498 -12.91 -9.20 8.85
C ILE A 498 -14.22 -9.66 9.52
N GLN A 499 -14.13 -10.24 10.71
CA GLN A 499 -15.29 -10.67 11.48
C GLN A 499 -16.19 -9.50 11.87
N CYS A 500 -15.63 -8.39 12.37
CA CYS A 500 -16.41 -7.17 12.63
C CYS A 500 -17.06 -6.58 11.36
N ALA A 501 -16.36 -6.60 10.22
CA ALA A 501 -16.88 -6.10 8.94
C ALA A 501 -17.97 -7.00 8.34
N ILE A 502 -17.95 -8.31 8.63
CA ILE A 502 -19.02 -9.26 8.29
C ILE A 502 -20.24 -9.07 9.21
N GLU A 503 -20.01 -8.80 10.50
CA GLU A 503 -21.07 -8.69 11.50
C GLU A 503 -21.84 -7.36 11.41
N ILE A 504 -21.23 -6.25 10.98
CA ILE A 504 -21.91 -4.94 10.86
C ILE A 504 -23.09 -4.97 9.85
N PRO A 505 -22.97 -5.54 8.63
CA PRO A 505 -24.10 -5.71 7.71
C PRO A 505 -25.13 -6.73 8.20
N ALA A 506 -24.70 -7.77 8.93
CA ALA A 506 -25.60 -8.79 9.48
C ALA A 506 -26.46 -8.21 10.63
N PHE A 507 -25.87 -7.42 11.52
CA PHE A 507 -26.58 -6.70 12.58
C PHE A 507 -27.48 -5.59 12.02
N ALA A 508 -27.07 -4.88 10.97
CA ALA A 508 -27.92 -3.89 10.30
C ALA A 508 -29.14 -4.54 9.62
N LYS A 509 -28.99 -5.72 9.01
CA LYS A 509 -30.12 -6.51 8.47
C LYS A 509 -31.05 -7.04 9.57
N ILE A 510 -30.50 -7.44 10.72
CA ILE A 510 -31.29 -7.86 11.88
C ILE A 510 -32.06 -6.67 12.47
N GLN A 511 -31.45 -5.49 12.59
CA GLN A 511 -32.17 -4.29 13.05
C GLN A 511 -33.28 -3.83 12.08
N ILE A 512 -33.09 -3.98 10.76
CA ILE A 512 -34.14 -3.71 9.77
C ILE A 512 -35.28 -4.75 9.89
N PHE A 513 -34.97 -6.00 10.23
CA PHE A 513 -35.98 -7.04 10.49
C PHE A 513 -36.76 -6.82 11.79
N PHE A 514 -36.11 -6.27 12.83
CA PHE A 514 -36.78 -5.93 14.10
C PHE A 514 -37.57 -4.62 14.05
N LYS A 515 -37.25 -3.68 13.16
CA LYS A 515 -38.07 -2.47 12.94
C LYS A 515 -39.35 -2.73 12.12
N ASN A 516 -39.46 -3.86 11.42
CA ASN A 516 -40.63 -4.21 10.61
C ASN A 516 -41.61 -5.19 11.28
N ARG A 517 -41.48 -5.47 12.58
CA ARG A 517 -42.45 -6.33 13.30
C ARG A 517 -43.58 -5.60 14.02
N ASN A 518 -43.52 -4.28 14.18
CA ASN A 518 -44.57 -3.52 14.85
C ASN A 518 -45.05 -2.35 13.97
N GLY A 519 -46.11 -2.57 13.21
CA GLY A 519 -46.98 -1.48 12.76
C GLY A 519 -47.26 -1.39 11.25
N THR A 520 -48.24 -2.19 10.81
CA THR A 520 -49.26 -1.86 9.79
C THR A 520 -48.86 -1.56 8.33
N CYS A 521 -49.22 -2.51 7.45
CA CYS A 521 -49.92 -2.40 6.15
C CYS A 521 -49.91 -1.02 5.44
N GLN A 522 -49.68 -0.90 4.12
CA GLN A 522 -50.53 -1.45 3.05
C GLN A 522 -49.85 -1.25 1.67
N ILE A 523 -50.24 -2.10 0.72
CA ILE A 523 -49.84 -2.13 -0.70
C ILE A 523 -50.66 -1.09 -1.48
N ILE A 524 -50.02 -0.24 -2.27
CA ILE A 524 -50.26 -0.03 -3.72
C ILE A 524 -48.90 0.21 -4.39
#